data_AF-A0A1G8H719-F1
#
_entry.id   AF-A0A1G8H719-F1
#
_cell.length_a   1.000
_cell.length_b   1.000
_cell.length_c   1.000
_cell.angle_alpha   90.00
_cell.angle_beta   90.00
_cell.angle_gamma   90.00
#
_symmetry.space_group_name_H-M   'P 1'
#
loop_
_entity.id
_entity.type
_entity.pdbx_description
1 polymer ?
#
loop_
_entity_poly.entity_id
_entity_poly.type
_entity_poly.pdbx_seq_one_letter_code
_entity_poly.pdbx_strand_id
1 'polypeptide(L)' 'MMIRLLRMARWVRHPPSKARVRLVFWVLAVCLALAATERFVGWPEALTPSKPWGLRN' A
#
# COMPACT_ATOMS: atom_id res chain seq x y z
N MET A 1 -2.22 -25.48 -8.77
CA MET A 1 -3.34 -24.53 -8.73
C MET A 1 -4.07 -24.50 -7.38
N MET A 2 -4.54 -25.65 -6.86
CA MET A 2 -5.44 -25.73 -5.67
C MET A 2 -4.85 -25.23 -4.34
N ILE A 3 -3.53 -25.29 -4.15
CA ILE A 3 -2.85 -24.93 -2.88
C ILE A 3 -3.02 -23.44 -2.50
N ARG A 4 -3.21 -22.53 -3.47
CA ARG A 4 -3.37 -21.09 -3.19
C ARG A 4 -4.70 -20.79 -2.49
N LEU A 5 -5.77 -21.48 -2.89
CA LEU A 5 -7.11 -21.29 -2.32
C LEU A 5 -7.19 -21.80 -0.87
N LEU A 6 -6.56 -22.94 -0.59
CA LEU A 6 -6.54 -23.53 0.75
C LEU A 6 -5.77 -22.66 1.77
N ARG A 7 -4.73 -21.95 1.33
CA ARG A 7 -4.00 -20.99 2.19
C ARG A 7 -4.86 -19.78 2.57
N MET A 8 -5.63 -19.22 1.63
CA MET A 8 -6.55 -18.11 1.90
C MET A 8 -7.70 -18.54 2.83
N ALA A 9 -8.27 -19.73 2.60
CA ALA A 9 -9.29 -20.28 3.48
C ALA A 9 -8.79 -20.50 4.92
N ARG A 10 -7.51 -20.87 5.09
CA ARG A 10 -6.89 -21.01 6.41
C ARG A 10 -6.69 -19.68 7.12
N TRP A 11 -6.45 -18.59 6.41
CA TRP A 11 -6.37 -17.24 6.99
C TRP A 11 -7.69 -16.77 7.61
N VAL A 12 -8.84 -17.18 7.06
CA VAL A 12 -10.15 -16.88 7.64
C VAL A 12 -10.39 -17.68 8.92
N ARG A 13 -10.00 -18.95 8.92
CA ARG A 13 -10.21 -19.87 10.07
C ARG A 13 -9.20 -19.68 11.20
N HIS A 14 -7.96 -19.38 10.85
CA HIS A 14 -6.85 -19.12 11.78
C HIS A 14 -6.15 -17.84 11.33
N PRO A 15 -6.72 -16.67 11.67
CA PRO A 15 -6.12 -15.41 11.28
C PRO A 15 -4.73 -15.27 11.88
N PRO A 16 -3.77 -14.70 11.14
CA PRO A 16 -2.49 -14.30 11.70
C PRO A 16 -2.71 -13.35 12.87
N SER A 17 -1.71 -13.27 13.77
CA SER A 17 -1.78 -12.45 14.98
C SER A 17 -2.44 -11.08 14.74
N LYS A 18 -3.37 -10.69 15.62
CA LYS A 18 -4.11 -9.42 15.57
C LYS A 18 -3.20 -8.20 15.42
N ALA A 19 -1.96 -8.27 15.91
CA ALA A 19 -0.95 -7.22 15.72
C ALA A 19 -0.59 -7.02 14.25
N ARG A 20 -0.39 -8.11 13.50
CA ARG A 20 0.00 -8.07 12.08
C ARG A 20 -1.14 -7.54 11.20
N VAL A 21 -2.38 -7.94 11.49
CA VAL A 21 -3.57 -7.43 10.77
C VAL A 21 -3.74 -5.93 10.98
N ARG A 22 -3.59 -5.45 12.22
CA ARG A 22 -3.66 -4.01 12.54
C ARG A 22 -2.55 -3.22 11.86
N LEU A 23 -1.32 -3.74 11.82
CA LEU A 23 -0.21 -3.09 11.12
C LEU A 23 -0.53 -2.90 9.65
N VAL A 24 -1.02 -3.93 8.97
CA VAL A 24 -1.39 -3.83 7.55
C VAL A 24 -2.53 -2.83 7.35
N PHE A 25 -3.56 -2.85 8.21
CA PHE A 25 -4.65 -1.88 8.14
C PHE A 25 -4.18 -0.44 8.31
N TRP A 26 -3.26 -0.18 9.24
CA TRP A 26 -2.67 1.14 9.43
C TRP A 26 -1.86 1.60 8.23
N VAL A 27 -0.99 0.74 7.69
CA VAL A 27 -0.23 1.04 6.48
C VAL A 27 -1.17 1.35 5.31
N LEU A 28 -2.22 0.54 5.13
CA LEU A 28 -3.22 0.75 4.08
C LEU A 28 -3.95 2.09 4.26
N ALA A 29 -4.34 2.43 5.49
CA ALA A 29 -5.00 3.70 5.81
C ALA A 29 -4.09 4.89 5.49
N VAL A 30 -2.79 4.81 5.80
CA VAL A 30 -1.81 5.86 5.46
C VAL A 30 -1.66 6.00 3.95
N CYS A 31 -1.52 4.89 3.21
CA CYS A 31 -1.43 4.93 1.74
C CYS A 31 -2.69 5.52 1.10
N LEU A 32 -3.88 5.13 1.58
CA LEU A 32 -5.15 5.67 1.08
C LEU A 32 -5.31 7.15 1.42
N ALA A 33 -4.91 7.58 2.62
CA ALA A 33 -4.90 8.98 3.00
C ALA A 33 -3.99 9.79 2.06
N LEU A 34 -2.79 9.29 1.78
CA LEU A 34 -1.83 9.92 0.87
C LEU A 34 -2.40 10.06 -0.55
N ALA A 35 -2.95 8.96 -1.09
CA ALA A 35 -3.56 8.94 -2.42
C ALA A 35 -4.80 9.84 -2.50
N ALA A 36 -5.58 9.93 -1.42
CA ALA A 36 -6.70 10.85 -1.35
C ALA A 36 -6.20 12.31 -1.37
N THR A 37 -5.16 12.65 -0.60
CA THR A 37 -4.56 14.00 -0.68
C THR A 37 -4.03 14.32 -2.07
N GLU A 38 -3.36 13.38 -2.75
CA GLU A 38 -2.93 13.55 -4.14
C GLU A 38 -4.11 13.86 -5.07
N ARG A 39 -5.22 13.13 -4.91
CA ARG A 39 -6.36 13.23 -5.82
C ARG A 39 -7.25 14.45 -5.58
N PHE A 40 -7.37 14.90 -4.33
CA PHE A 40 -8.29 15.98 -3.95
C PHE A 40 -7.62 17.34 -3.77
N VAL A 41 -6.36 17.39 -3.31
CA VAL A 41 -5.63 18.65 -3.04
C VAL A 41 -4.64 18.95 -4.17
N GLY A 42 -4.22 17.94 -4.93
CA GLY A 42 -3.10 18.05 -5.86
C GLY A 42 -1.77 17.95 -5.14
N TRP A 43 -0.75 17.42 -5.83
CA TRP A 43 0.58 17.28 -5.25
C TRP A 43 1.35 18.59 -5.39
N PRO A 44 1.95 19.12 -4.31
CA PRO A 44 2.66 20.38 -4.38
C PRO A 44 3.95 20.22 -5.19
N GLU A 45 4.26 21.24 -6.01
CA GLU A 45 5.49 21.34 -6.81
C GLU A 45 6.76 21.07 -5.97
N ALA A 46 6.75 21.49 -4.70
CA ALA A 46 7.87 21.27 -3.75
C ALA A 46 8.19 19.78 -3.45
N LEU A 47 7.23 18.87 -3.66
CA LEU A 47 7.40 17.42 -3.46
C LEU A 47 7.41 16.66 -4.79
N THR A 48 7.42 17.37 -5.93
CA THR A 48 7.52 16.73 -7.23
C THR A 48 8.94 16.18 -7.40
N PRO A 49 9.10 14.88 -7.72
CA PRO A 49 10.44 14.32 -7.94
C PRO A 49 11.16 15.08 -9.05
N SER A 50 12.29 15.69 -8.71
CA SER A 50 13.18 16.30 -9.70
C SER A 50 13.63 15.20 -10.67
N LYS A 51 13.52 15.49 -11.98
CA LYS A 51 13.79 14.60 -13.13
C LYS A 51 14.85 13.51 -12.85
N PRO A 52 14.63 12.26 -13.28
CA PRO A 52 15.59 11.19 -13.08
C PRO A 52 16.96 11.54 -13.67
N TRP A 53 17.99 11.32 -12.87
CA TRP A 53 19.37 11.40 -13.29
C TRP A 53 19.66 10.19 -14.19
N GLY A 54 19.90 10.42 -15.48
CA GLY A 54 20.23 9.34 -16.42
C GLY A 54 19.71 9.48 -17.86
N LEU A 55 18.86 10.47 -18.15
CA LEU A 55 18.51 10.80 -19.54
C LEU A 55 19.56 11.75 -20.12
N ARG A 56 20.69 11.18 -20.56
CA ARG A 56 21.68 11.84 -21.43
C ARG A 56 21.39 11.39 -22.86
N ASN A 57 21.13 12.36 -23.72
CA ASN A 57 20.99 12.28 -25.17
C ASN A 57 22.24 11.69 -25.81
#